data_AF-A0AAE0V9I2-F1
#
_entry.id   AF-A0AAE0V9I2-F1
#
_cell.length_a   1.000
_cell.length_b   1.000
_cell.length_c   1.000
_cell.angle_alpha   90.00
_cell.angle_beta   90.00
_cell.angle_gamma   90.00
#
_symmetry.space_group_name_H-M   'P 1'
#
loop_
_entity.id
_entity.type
_entity.pdbx_description
1 polymer ?
#
loop_
_entity_poly.entity_id
_entity_poly.type
_entity_poly.pdbx_seq_one_letter_code
_entity_poly.pdbx_strand_id
1 'polypeptide(L)' 'MGRQVSASLTLNTGAPQGCVLSPLLYSMYTYDCVATTNSTTIIEFADDTVVVGLISDNNETVYLEDIRNLEN' A
#
# COMPACT_ATOMS: atom_id res chain seq x y z
N MET A 1 -38.29 -6.34 17.85
CA MET A 1 -36.87 -6.58 18.16
C MET A 1 -36.04 -6.13 16.98
N GLY A 2 -35.02 -5.28 17.18
CA GLY A 2 -33.99 -5.01 16.15
C GLY A 2 -34.06 -3.65 15.44
N ARG A 3 -33.61 -2.58 16.11
CA ARG A 3 -32.91 -1.46 15.45
C ARG A 3 -32.04 -0.73 16.47
N GLN A 4 -30.92 -1.35 16.81
CA GLN A 4 -29.82 -0.68 17.50
C GLN A 4 -28.85 -0.22 16.40
N VAL A 5 -28.56 1.07 16.35
CA VAL A 5 -27.55 1.67 15.46
C VAL A 5 -26.55 2.35 16.37
N SER A 6 -25.25 2.11 16.15
CA SER A 6 -24.19 2.78 16.89
C SER A 6 -24.19 4.29 16.64
N ALA A 7 -23.67 5.06 17.60
CA ALA A 7 -23.51 6.49 17.44
C ALA A 7 -22.52 6.82 16.31
N SER A 8 -22.76 7.91 15.58
CA SER A 8 -21.84 8.40 14.56
C SER A 8 -20.56 8.93 15.19
N LEU A 9 -19.40 8.55 14.64
CA LEU A 9 -18.09 9.07 15.02
C LEU A 9 -17.47 9.80 13.84
N THR A 10 -17.13 11.08 14.02
CA THR A 10 -16.39 11.84 13.02
C THR A 10 -14.91 11.48 13.10
N LEU A 11 -14.33 11.02 11.99
CA LEU A 11 -12.90 10.73 11.87
C LEU A 11 -12.25 11.79 10.98
N ASN A 12 -11.10 12.31 11.41
CA ASN A 12 -10.26 13.23 10.63
C ASN A 12 -9.07 12.50 9.98
N THR A 13 -9.23 11.21 9.71
CA THR A 13 -8.18 10.33 9.18
C THR A 13 -8.15 10.37 7.66
N GLY A 14 -6.95 10.39 7.08
CA GLY A 14 -6.74 10.47 5.64
C GLY A 14 -6.78 11.90 5.09
N ALA A 15 -6.49 12.05 3.81
CA ALA A 15 -6.55 13.33 3.11
C ALA A 15 -7.88 13.45 2.35
N PRO A 16 -8.55 14.63 2.34
CA PRO A 16 -9.81 14.80 1.63
C PRO A 16 -9.69 14.47 0.14
N GLN A 17 -10.66 13.76 -0.42
CA GLN A 17 -10.70 13.53 -1.86
C GLN A 17 -10.90 14.85 -2.61
N GLY A 18 -10.12 15.04 -3.68
CA GLY A 18 -10.10 16.29 -4.45
C GLY A 18 -9.25 17.42 -3.84
N CYS A 19 -8.61 17.20 -2.68
CA CYS A 19 -7.59 18.13 -2.20
C CYS A 19 -6.30 17.98 -3.03
N VAL A 20 -5.75 19.11 -3.48
CA VAL A 20 -4.54 19.18 -4.32
C VAL A 20 -3.33 18.51 -3.65
N LEU A 21 -3.29 18.49 -2.32
CA LEU A 21 -2.18 17.92 -1.56
C LEU A 21 -2.34 16.42 -1.29
N SER A 22 -3.52 15.84 -1.47
CA SER A 22 -3.78 14.42 -1.18
C SER A 22 -2.87 13.47 -1.95
N PRO A 23 -2.59 13.66 -3.25
CA PRO A 23 -1.67 12.79 -3.98
C PRO A 23 -0.24 12.83 -3.41
N LEU A 24 0.24 14.02 -3.04
CA LEU A 24 1.59 14.18 -2.47
C LEU A 24 1.69 13.50 -1.10
N LEU A 25 0.69 13.71 -0.23
CA LEU A 25 0.65 13.09 1.09
C LEU A 25 0.54 11.57 0.99
N TYR A 26 -0.20 11.07 0.00
CA TYR A 26 -0.27 9.65 -0.28
C TYR A 26 1.10 9.09 -0.69
N SER A 27 1.80 9.73 -1.62
CA SER A 27 3.15 9.29 -2.02
C SER A 27 4.17 9.35 -0.87
N MET A 28 4.04 10.30 0.06
CA MET A 28 4.89 10.33 1.26
C MET A 28 4.52 9.22 2.25
N TYR A 29 3.23 8.89 2.34
CA TYR A 29 2.73 7.85 3.23
C TYR A 29 3.20 6.45 2.79
N THR A 30 3.22 6.17 1.49
CA THR A 30 3.72 4.90 0.94
C THR A 30 5.20 4.93 0.56
N TYR A 31 5.93 6.00 0.88
CA TYR A 31 7.32 6.17 0.42
C TYR A 31 8.26 5.01 0.82
N ASP A 32 8.02 4.40 1.98
CA ASP A 32 8.84 3.30 2.48
C ASP A 32 8.47 1.94 1.84
N CYS A 33 7.45 1.88 0.97
CA CYS A 33 7.04 0.69 0.21
C CYS A 33 8.00 0.41 -0.97
N VAL A 34 9.26 0.14 -0.64
CA VAL A 34 10.34 -0.10 -1.60
C VAL A 34 10.80 -1.56 -1.61
N ALA A 35 11.34 -2.01 -2.74
CA ALA A 35 11.86 -3.36 -2.88
C ALA A 35 13.02 -3.62 -1.90
N THR A 36 13.03 -4.78 -1.25
CA THR A 36 14.07 -5.15 -0.29
C THR A 36 15.40 -5.47 -0.98
N THR A 37 15.37 -5.85 -2.26
CA THR A 37 16.56 -6.26 -3.02
C THR A 37 16.54 -5.77 -4.46
N ASN A 38 17.67 -5.91 -5.15
CA ASN A 38 17.79 -5.60 -6.58
C ASN A 38 17.08 -6.62 -7.50
N SER A 39 16.61 -7.75 -6.96
CA SER A 39 15.89 -8.77 -7.72
C SER A 39 14.40 -8.45 -7.83
N THR A 40 13.93 -7.42 -7.16
CA THR A 40 12.53 -7.02 -7.12
C THR A 40 12.40 -5.52 -7.40
N THR A 41 11.26 -5.11 -7.92
CA THR A 41 10.94 -3.71 -8.18
C THR A 41 9.49 -3.48 -7.82
N ILE A 42 9.25 -2.51 -6.95
CA ILE A 42 7.92 -2.07 -6.56
C ILE A 42 7.63 -0.76 -7.27
N ILE A 43 6.48 -0.68 -7.92
CA ILE A 43 6.01 0.48 -8.66
C ILE A 43 4.66 0.86 -8.07
N GLU A 44 4.53 2.10 -7.60
CA GLU A 44 3.30 2.62 -7.00
C GLU A 44 2.73 3.75 -7.85
N PHE A 45 1.41 3.76 -8.02
CA PHE A 45 0.68 4.85 -8.65
C PHE A 45 -0.69 5.01 -7.99
N ALA A 46 -0.84 6.07 -7.19
CA ALA A 46 -2.01 6.21 -6.32
C ALA A 46 -2.24 4.90 -5.54
N ASP A 47 -3.47 4.41 -5.45
CA ASP A 47 -3.82 3.17 -4.74
C ASP A 47 -3.37 1.87 -5.43
N ASP A 48 -2.84 1.93 -6.64
CA ASP A 48 -2.34 0.76 -7.36
C ASP A 48 -0.85 0.52 -7.08
N THR A 49 -0.52 -0.69 -6.64
CA THR A 49 0.86 -1.15 -6.44
C THR A 49 1.14 -2.39 -7.28
N VAL A 50 2.27 -2.38 -7.99
CA VAL A 50 2.76 -3.49 -8.81
C VAL A 50 4.12 -3.94 -8.30
N VAL A 51 4.28 -5.25 -8.07
CA VAL A 51 5.55 -5.87 -7.70
C VAL A 51 6.04 -6.73 -8.87
N VAL A 52 7.26 -6.46 -9.33
CA VAL A 52 7.95 -7.23 -10.37
C VAL A 52 9.14 -7.94 -9.74
N GLY A 53 9.19 -9.27 -9.83
CA GLY A 53 10.29 -10.08 -9.31
C GLY A 53 11.04 -10.82 -10.42
N LEU A 54 12.36 -10.76 -10.39
CA LEU A 54 13.24 -11.61 -11.19
C LEU A 54 13.38 -12.97 -10.51
N ILE A 55 12.78 -13.99 -11.10
CA ILE A 55 12.89 -15.37 -10.62
C ILE A 55 14.15 -16.02 -11.20
N SER A 56 15.06 -16.45 -10.33
CA SER A 56 16.28 -17.18 -10.70
C SER A 56 16.31 -18.52 -9.97
N ASP A 57 16.84 -19.56 -10.62
CA ASP A 57 16.97 -20.91 -10.03
C ASP A 57 15.68 -21.47 -9.42
N ASN A 58 14.52 -21.09 -9.98
CA ASN A 58 13.19 -21.44 -9.46
C ASN A 58 12.97 -21.00 -7.99
N ASN A 59 13.66 -19.93 -7.57
CA ASN A 59 13.55 -19.32 -6.25
C ASN A 59 12.80 -17.98 -6.35
N GLU A 60 11.59 -17.96 -5.79
CA GLU A 60 10.71 -16.79 -5.72
C GLU A 60 10.62 -16.17 -4.32
N THR A 61 11.46 -16.62 -3.38
CA THR A 61 11.37 -16.25 -1.96
C THR A 61 11.39 -14.74 -1.74
N VAL A 62 12.28 -14.03 -2.43
CA VAL A 62 12.43 -12.57 -2.33
C VAL A 62 11.17 -11.83 -2.80
N TYR A 63 10.56 -12.30 -3.90
CA TYR A 63 9.31 -11.75 -4.41
C TYR A 63 8.16 -11.94 -3.42
N LEU A 64 8.05 -13.14 -2.82
CA LEU A 64 7.03 -13.43 -1.81
C LEU A 64 7.25 -12.67 -0.50
N GLU A 65 8.49 -12.40 -0.14
CA GLU A 65 8.84 -11.59 1.03
C GLU A 65 8.42 -10.13 0.83
N ASP A 66 8.71 -9.53 -0.33
CA ASP A 66 8.26 -8.18 -0.65
C ASP A 66 6.73 -8.05 -0.70
N ILE A 67 6.01 -9.07 -1.22
CA ILE A 67 4.54 -9.10 -1.14
C ILE A 67 4.07 -9.06 0.31
N ARG A 68 4.65 -9.90 1.18
CA ARG A 68 4.27 -9.94 2.60
C ARG A 68 4.54 -8.62 3.31
N ASN A 69 5.62 -7.93 2.94
CA ASN A 69 5.94 -6.63 3.54
C ASN A 69 4.91 -5.55 3.18
N LEU A 70 4.28 -5.65 1.99
CA LEU A 70 3.22 -4.74 1.55
C LEU A 70 1.83 -5.08 2.12
N GLU A 71 1.59 -6.32 2.54
CA GLU A 71 0.29 -6.77 3.07
C GLU A 71 0.07 -6.48 4.56
N ASN A 72 1.07 -5.95 5.29
CA ASN A 72 1.03 -5.75 6.74
C ASN A 72 0.43 -4.42 7.21
#